data_AF-A0A822DB68-F1
#
_entry.id   AF-A0A822DB68-F1
#
_cell.length_a   1.000
_cell.length_b   1.000
_cell.length_c   1.000
_cell.angle_alpha   90.00
_cell.angle_beta   90.00
_cell.angle_gamma   90.00
#
_symmetry.space_group_name_H-M   'P 1'
#
loop_
_entity.id
_entity.type
_entity.pdbx_description
1 polymer ?
#
loop_
_entity_poly.entity_id
_entity_poly.type
_entity_poly.pdbx_seq_one_letter_code
_entity_poly.pdbx_strand_id
1 'polypeptide(L)'
;MQTLHFDAFIVPAYTTHSPEVVSHKYLMDKGRITLVELACWASHMQIWSAITFSTNNDSWSLVFEDDIDLETLTLEVLQSFPNDLWNKPDLIYLGSCGNIPGSKNKLTFSHMNIRMS
;
A
#
# COMPACT_ATOMS: atom_id res chain seq x y z
N MET A 1 20.51 -13.38 13.67
CA MET A 1 20.06 -13.01 12.32
C MET A 1 18.80 -13.81 12.05
N GLN A 2 17.67 -13.13 11.89
CA GLN A 2 16.37 -13.77 11.67
C GLN A 2 16.14 -13.84 10.16
N THR A 3 15.90 -15.03 9.63
CA THR A 3 15.57 -15.21 8.21
C THR A 3 14.07 -15.06 8.05
N LEU A 4 13.65 -14.09 7.24
CA LEU A 4 12.24 -13.90 6.86
C LEU A 4 12.02 -14.56 5.50
N HIS A 5 10.99 -15.38 5.40
CA HIS A 5 10.56 -16.00 4.15
C HIS A 5 9.35 -15.22 3.64
N PHE A 6 9.47 -14.65 2.45
CA PHE A 6 8.42 -13.86 1.81
C PHE A 6 7.96 -14.55 0.53
N ASP A 7 6.65 -14.68 0.37
CA ASP A 7 6.03 -14.86 -0.93
C ASP A 7 5.81 -13.48 -1.54
N ALA A 8 6.29 -13.27 -2.76
CA ALA A 8 6.24 -11.98 -3.44
C ALA A 8 5.49 -12.09 -4.77
N PHE A 9 4.62 -11.11 -5.03
CA PHE A 9 3.88 -10.98 -6.29
C PHE A 9 3.69 -9.51 -6.65
N ILE A 10 3.48 -9.25 -7.94
CA ILE A 10 3.27 -7.90 -8.47
C ILE A 10 1.78 -7.74 -8.76
N VAL A 11 1.17 -6.69 -8.19
CA VAL A 11 -0.20 -6.27 -8.51
C VAL A 11 -0.13 -5.04 -9.41
N PRO A 12 -0.54 -5.12 -10.68
CA PRO A 12 -0.47 -3.98 -11.59
C PRO A 12 -1.50 -2.92 -11.18
N ALA A 13 -1.09 -1.65 -11.14
CA ALA A 13 -2.01 -0.55 -10.88
C ALA A 13 -3.01 -0.35 -12.03
N TYR A 14 -4.23 0.06 -11.69
CA TYR A 14 -5.22 0.51 -12.65
C TYR A 14 -4.97 1.94 -13.09
N THR A 15 -5.31 2.21 -14.35
CA THR A 15 -5.24 3.54 -14.95
C THR A 15 -6.65 4.12 -15.07
N THR A 16 -6.75 5.41 -15.40
CA THR A 16 -8.03 6.08 -15.70
C THR A 16 -8.81 5.45 -16.86
N HIS A 17 -8.15 4.61 -17.66
CA HIS A 17 -8.73 3.90 -18.80
C HIS A 17 -9.05 2.43 -18.51
N SER A 18 -8.66 1.91 -17.34
CA SER A 18 -8.93 0.52 -16.97
C SER A 18 -10.44 0.27 -16.89
N PRO A 19 -10.96 -0.86 -17.42
CA PRO A 19 -12.39 -1.18 -17.38
C PRO A 19 -13.01 -1.12 -15.99
N GLU A 20 -12.25 -1.52 -14.97
CA GLU A 20 -12.60 -1.50 -13.55
C GLU A 20 -12.81 -0.07 -13.03
N VAL A 21 -12.07 0.89 -13.57
CA VAL A 21 -12.23 2.32 -13.24
C VAL A 21 -13.39 2.91 -14.03
N VAL A 22 -13.49 2.58 -15.32
CA VAL A 22 -14.55 3.08 -16.21
C VAL A 22 -15.93 2.66 -15.72
N SER A 23 -16.09 1.42 -15.23
CA SER A 23 -17.36 0.91 -14.70
C SER A 23 -17.83 1.63 -13.44
N HIS A 24 -16.94 2.33 -12.75
CA HIS A 24 -17.23 3.08 -11.52
C HIS A 24 -17.30 4.60 -11.73
N LYS A 25 -17.26 5.10 -12.97
CA LYS A 25 -17.33 6.54 -13.26
C LYS A 25 -18.56 7.24 -12.68
N TYR A 26 -19.67 6.52 -12.47
CA TYR A 26 -20.87 7.06 -11.81
C TYR A 26 -20.59 7.57 -10.38
N LEU A 27 -19.53 7.11 -9.71
CA LEU A 27 -19.11 7.62 -8.41
C LEU A 27 -18.60 9.06 -8.47
N MET A 28 -18.21 9.53 -9.66
CA MET A 28 -17.78 10.90 -9.90
C MET A 28 -18.95 11.89 -9.97
N ASP A 29 -20.19 11.42 -10.21
CA ASP A 29 -21.35 12.28 -10.46
C ASP A 29 -21.74 13.16 -9.26
N LYS A 30 -21.23 12.85 -8.06
CA LYS A 30 -21.41 13.67 -6.85
C LYS A 30 -20.30 14.71 -6.65
N GLY A 31 -19.33 14.81 -7.56
CA GLY A 31 -18.21 15.74 -7.50
C GLY A 31 -17.25 15.52 -6.33
N ARG A 32 -17.31 14.34 -5.68
CA ARG A 32 -16.51 14.04 -4.48
C ARG A 32 -15.17 13.39 -4.77
N ILE A 33 -15.01 12.81 -5.96
CA ILE A 33 -13.86 12.00 -6.37
C ILE A 33 -13.56 12.29 -7.85
N THR A 34 -12.31 12.60 -8.15
CA THR A 34 -11.76 12.74 -9.50
C THR A 34 -11.49 11.39 -10.15
N LEU A 35 -11.34 11.35 -11.48
CA LEU A 35 -11.06 10.10 -12.19
C LEU A 35 -9.72 9.46 -11.77
N VAL A 36 -8.74 10.29 -11.41
CA VAL A 36 -7.42 9.83 -10.93
C VAL A 36 -7.55 9.22 -9.54
N GLU A 37 -8.27 9.87 -8.63
CA GLU A 37 -8.55 9.31 -7.30
C GLU A 37 -9.35 8.00 -7.38
N LEU A 38 -10.27 7.88 -8.35
CA LEU A 38 -10.98 6.63 -8.60
C LEU A 38 -10.05 5.52 -9.10
N ALA A 39 -9.10 5.84 -9.96
CA ALA A 39 -8.10 4.87 -10.44
C ALA A 39 -7.15 4.42 -9.31
N CYS A 40 -6.73 5.35 -8.46
CA CYS A 40 -5.94 5.06 -7.26
C CYS A 40 -6.71 4.15 -6.30
N TRP A 41 -7.96 4.52 -5.97
CA TRP A 41 -8.84 3.69 -5.14
C TRP A 41 -9.02 2.28 -5.71
N ALA A 42 -9.30 2.15 -7.01
CA ALA A 42 -9.49 0.85 -7.63
C ALA A 42 -8.21 -0.02 -7.54
N SER A 43 -7.03 0.59 -7.71
CA SER A 43 -5.74 -0.10 -7.58
C SER A 43 -5.54 -0.62 -6.14
N HIS A 44 -5.89 0.18 -5.14
CA HIS A 44 -5.83 -0.22 -3.73
C HIS A 44 -6.82 -1.35 -3.41
N MET A 45 -8.03 -1.30 -3.98
CA MET A 45 -9.00 -2.39 -3.84
C MET A 45 -8.51 -3.69 -4.47
N GLN A 46 -7.77 -3.62 -5.57
CA GLN A 46 -7.16 -4.80 -6.18
C GLN A 46 -6.08 -5.41 -5.29
N ILE A 47 -5.21 -4.57 -4.71
CA ILE A 47 -4.19 -5.01 -3.74
C ILE A 47 -4.86 -5.67 -2.53
N TRP A 48 -5.85 -4.99 -1.95
CA TRP A 48 -6.61 -5.52 -0.82
C TRP A 48 -7.25 -6.88 -1.13
N SER A 49 -7.90 -6.98 -2.29
CA SER A 49 -8.48 -8.23 -2.79
C SER A 49 -7.41 -9.31 -2.90
N ALA A 50 -6.28 -9.03 -3.55
CA ALA A 50 -5.18 -9.99 -3.70
C ALA A 50 -4.65 -10.49 -2.35
N ILE A 51 -4.54 -9.60 -1.36
CA ILE A 51 -4.15 -9.95 0.01
C ILE A 51 -5.19 -10.88 0.64
N THR A 52 -6.43 -10.42 0.73
CA THR A 52 -7.51 -11.20 1.38
C THR A 52 -7.76 -12.58 0.75
N PHE A 53 -7.47 -12.75 -0.55
CA PHE A 53 -7.58 -14.04 -1.23
C PHE A 53 -6.34 -14.94 -1.09
N SER A 54 -5.15 -14.37 -0.83
CA SER A 54 -3.88 -15.13 -0.77
C SER A 54 -3.44 -15.44 0.66
N THR A 55 -3.79 -14.60 1.63
CA THR A 55 -3.38 -14.77 3.02
C THR A 55 -4.34 -15.65 3.80
N ASN A 56 -3.78 -16.60 4.55
CA ASN A 56 -4.47 -17.17 5.70
C ASN A 56 -4.56 -16.10 6.78
N ASN A 57 -5.57 -16.16 7.66
CA ASN A 57 -5.80 -15.17 8.73
C ASN A 57 -4.62 -14.98 9.72
N ASP A 58 -3.58 -15.82 9.60
CA ASP A 58 -2.41 -15.84 10.47
C ASP A 58 -1.12 -15.29 9.82
N SER A 59 -1.19 -14.67 8.64
CA SER A 59 -0.03 -14.15 7.91
C SER A 59 0.01 -12.63 7.78
N TRP A 60 1.23 -12.07 7.76
CA TRP A 60 1.50 -10.68 7.47
C TRP A 60 1.46 -10.38 5.97
N SER A 61 0.98 -9.19 5.62
CA SER A 61 1.13 -8.65 4.27
C SER A 61 1.98 -7.37 4.30
N LEU A 62 3.02 -7.34 3.46
CA LEU A 62 3.82 -6.16 3.20
C LEU A 62 3.50 -5.67 1.79
N VAL A 63 3.02 -4.43 1.68
CA VAL A 63 2.76 -3.79 0.38
C VAL A 63 3.76 -2.67 0.18
N PHE A 64 4.43 -2.70 -0.96
CA PHE A 64 5.35 -1.65 -1.39
C PHE A 64 4.82 -1.04 -2.70
N GLU A 65 4.60 0.27 -2.73
CA GLU A 65 4.38 1.01 -3.97
C GLU A 65 5.70 1.23 -4.72
N ASP A 66 5.60 1.58 -6.01
CA ASP A 66 6.76 1.77 -6.91
C ASP A 66 7.61 3.00 -6.58
N ASP A 67 7.13 3.87 -5.70
CA ASP A 67 7.82 5.05 -5.18
C ASP A 67 8.73 4.75 -3.97
N ILE A 68 8.75 3.50 -3.50
CA ILE A 68 9.63 3.04 -2.42
C ILE A 68 10.95 2.50 -2.97
N ASP A 69 12.06 3.08 -2.50
CA ASP A 69 13.40 2.55 -2.73
C ASP A 69 13.70 1.40 -1.74
N LEU A 70 13.60 0.17 -2.24
CA LEU A 70 13.79 -1.05 -1.45
C LEU A 70 15.27 -1.40 -1.19
N GLU A 71 16.21 -0.86 -1.98
CA GLU A 71 17.61 -1.29 -1.98
C GLU A 71 18.35 -0.90 -0.70
N THR A 72 17.87 0.11 0.02
CA THR A 72 18.57 0.65 1.22
C THR A 72 17.78 0.58 2.52
N LEU A 73 16.44 0.46 2.48
CA LEU A 73 15.63 0.76 3.66
C LEU A 73 14.81 -0.41 4.21
N THR A 74 14.63 -1.50 3.47
CA THR A 74 13.65 -2.54 3.86
C THR A 74 13.97 -3.16 5.22
N LEU A 75 15.20 -3.58 5.46
CA LEU A 75 15.57 -4.20 6.74
C LEU A 75 15.51 -3.19 7.91
N GLU A 76 15.99 -1.97 7.69
CA GLU A 76 16.01 -0.90 8.70
C GLU A 76 14.59 -0.47 9.07
N VAL A 77 13.71 -0.32 8.08
CA VAL A 77 12.29 0.00 8.28
C VAL A 77 11.59 -1.13 9.02
N LEU A 78 11.79 -2.38 8.61
CA LEU A 78 11.19 -3.53 9.31
C LEU A 78 11.68 -3.63 10.77
N GLN A 79 12.96 -3.36 11.02
CA GLN A 79 13.53 -3.34 12.37
C GLN A 79 13.13 -2.11 13.20
N SER A 80 12.64 -1.04 12.57
CA SER A 80 12.18 0.15 13.27
C SER A 80 10.81 -0.04 13.95
N PHE A 81 10.04 -1.05 13.52
CA PHE A 81 8.75 -1.34 14.11
C PHE A 81 8.89 -1.97 15.50
N PRO A 82 7.98 -1.66 16.44
CA PRO A 82 7.93 -2.30 17.74
C PRO A 82 7.82 -3.83 17.60
N ASN A 83 8.56 -4.58 18.43
CA ASN A 83 8.58 -6.05 18.35
C ASN A 83 7.20 -6.69 18.58
N ASP A 84 6.34 -6.04 19.34
CA ASP A 84 4.97 -6.47 19.61
C ASP A 84 4.06 -6.35 18.39
N LEU A 85 4.41 -5.48 17.42
CA LEU A 85 3.70 -5.38 16.15
C LEU A 85 3.60 -6.77 15.52
N TRP A 86 4.73 -7.47 15.38
CA TRP A 86 4.87 -8.75 14.68
C TRP A 86 4.06 -9.93 15.26
N ASN A 87 3.52 -9.78 16.47
CA ASN A 87 2.78 -10.85 17.14
C ASN A 87 1.30 -10.95 16.70
N LYS A 88 0.79 -9.97 15.96
CA LYS A 88 -0.59 -9.97 15.46
C LYS A 88 -0.61 -9.74 13.95
N PRO A 89 -1.02 -10.71 13.13
CA PRO A 89 -1.09 -10.55 11.69
C PRO A 89 -1.85 -9.28 11.30
N ASP A 90 -1.22 -8.47 10.44
CA ASP A 90 -1.81 -7.24 9.93
C ASP A 90 -1.18 -6.87 8.58
N LEU A 91 -1.59 -5.71 8.05
CA LEU A 91 -1.10 -5.11 6.83
C LEU A 91 -0.12 -3.97 7.16
N ILE A 92 1.09 -4.04 6.59
CA ILE A 92 2.00 -2.88 6.53
C ILE A 92 1.99 -2.37 5.09
N TYR A 93 1.60 -1.11 4.93
CA TYR A 93 1.52 -0.44 3.64
C TYR A 93 2.59 0.66 3.56
N LEU A 94 3.49 0.55 2.60
CA LEU A 94 4.59 1.48 2.38
C LEU A 94 4.48 2.07 0.97
N GLY A 95 4.17 3.35 0.90
CA GLY A 95 3.96 4.08 -0.35
C GLY A 95 3.36 5.46 -0.07
N SER A 96 3.40 6.37 -1.05
CA SER A 96 2.81 7.70 -0.92
C SER A 96 1.74 7.96 -1.98
N CYS A 97 0.48 7.79 -1.58
CA CYS A 97 -0.64 8.28 -2.39
C CYS A 97 -0.75 9.81 -2.34
N GLY A 98 -0.64 10.45 -3.51
CA GLY A 98 -0.92 11.88 -3.68
C GLY A 98 0.28 12.76 -4.05
N ASN A 99 1.45 12.17 -4.35
CA ASN A 99 2.54 12.96 -4.91
C ASN A 99 2.25 13.33 -6.37
N ILE A 100 2.29 14.62 -6.67
CA ILE A 100 2.34 15.11 -8.04
C ILE A 100 3.66 14.59 -8.65
N PRO A 101 3.65 14.03 -9.87
CA PRO A 101 4.88 13.60 -10.54
C PRO A 101 5.94 14.71 -10.53
N GLY A 102 7.12 14.42 -9.98
CA GLY A 102 8.23 15.38 -9.87
C GLY A 102 8.28 16.19 -8.56
N SER A 103 7.32 16.05 -7.65
CA SER A 103 7.47 16.57 -6.29
C SER A 103 8.46 15.70 -5.51
N LYS A 104 9.63 16.27 -5.18
CA LYS A 104 10.66 15.62 -4.36
C LYS A 104 10.24 15.63 -2.88
N ASN A 105 9.08 15.08 -2.55
CA ASN A 105 8.78 14.78 -1.17
C ASN A 105 9.42 13.43 -0.88
N LYS A 106 10.70 13.46 -0.49
CA LYS A 106 11.31 12.33 0.21
C LYS A 106 10.37 11.97 1.35
N LEU A 107 9.92 10.72 1.38
CA LEU A 107 9.30 10.13 2.56
C LEU A 107 10.22 10.40 3.75
N THR A 108 9.88 11.43 4.51
CA THR A 108 10.49 11.68 5.81
C THR A 108 9.60 10.90 6.75
N PHE A 109 10.13 9.77 7.25
CA PHE A 109 9.53 9.03 8.37
C PHE A 109 9.51 9.95 9.60
N SER A 110 8.54 10.85 9.63
CA SER A 110 8.24 11.71 10.76
C SER A 110 7.36 10.89 11.68
N HIS A 111 8.00 10.17 12.61
CA HIS A 111 7.45 9.55 13.81
C HIS A 111 5.91 9.41 13.79
N MET A 112 5.42 8.41 13.06
CA MET A 112 4.00 8.09 13.03
C MET A 112 3.66 7.45 14.38
N ASN A 113 3.17 8.25 15.32
CA ASN A 113 2.64 7.77 16.60
C ASN A 113 1.33 7.02 16.32
N ILE A 114 1.42 5.71 16.11
CA ILE A 114 0.25 4.83 16.09
C ILE A 114 -0.22 4.70 17.54
N ARG A 115 -1.25 5.47 17.91
CA ARG A 115 -2.01 5.22 19.14
C ARG A 115 -2.96 4.06 18.87
N MET A 116 -2.64 2.89 19.39
CA MET A 116 -3.62 1.81 19.52
C MET A 116 -4.50 2.10 20.74
N SER A 117 -5.82 2.18 20.53
CA SER A 117 -6.86 2.28 21.57
C SER A 117 -7.16 0.94 22.21
#